data_AF-A0A832M113-F1
#
_entry.id   AF-A0A832M113-F1
#
_cell.length_a   1.000
_cell.length_b   1.000
_cell.length_c   1.000
_cell.angle_alpha   90.00
_cell.angle_beta   90.00
_cell.angle_gamma   90.00
#
_symmetry.space_group_name_H-M   'P 1'
#
loop_
_entity.id
_entity.type
_entity.pdbx_description
1 polymer ?
#
loop_
_entity_poly.entity_id
_entity_poly.type
_entity_poly.pdbx_seq_one_letter_code
_entity_poly.pdbx_strand_id
1 'polypeptide(L)'
;GYAPRTLQRKLQEAGTSYHALLDEMRRELSIYYLRDAQIAVSAVAFLLGFSETSAFHRAFKRWTGTSPGEFRLAEAIAKHSA
;
A
#
# COMPACT_ATOMS: atom_id res chain seq x y z
N GLY A 1 2.49 -24.10 12.21
CA GLY A 1 2.56 -22.62 12.31
C GLY A 1 3.14 -22.22 13.65
N TYR A 2 3.82 -21.09 13.74
CA TYR A 2 4.30 -20.56 15.03
C TYR A 2 3.12 -20.02 15.84
N ALA A 3 3.20 -20.16 17.18
CA ALA A 3 2.29 -19.42 18.05
C ALA A 3 2.51 -17.89 17.88
N PRO A 4 1.47 -17.04 18.02
CA PRO A 4 1.56 -15.61 17.75
C PRO A 4 2.73 -14.91 18.45
N ARG A 5 2.98 -15.24 19.73
CA ARG A 5 4.08 -14.67 20.53
C ARG A 5 5.47 -15.08 20.00
N THR A 6 5.60 -16.31 19.52
CA THR A 6 6.86 -16.82 18.94
C THR A 6 7.15 -16.14 17.61
N LEU A 7 6.13 -15.96 16.77
CA LEU A 7 6.27 -15.24 15.51
C LEU A 7 6.64 -13.76 15.75
N GLN A 8 5.96 -13.10 16.68
CA GLN A 8 6.24 -11.71 17.04
C GLN A 8 7.68 -11.53 17.53
N ARG A 9 8.17 -12.39 18.43
CA ARG A 9 9.56 -12.35 18.90
C ARG A 9 10.55 -12.51 17.74
N LYS A 10 10.34 -13.52 16.89
CA LYS A 10 11.21 -13.75 15.72
C LYS A 10 11.23 -12.56 14.75
N LEU A 11 10.08 -11.93 14.52
CA LEU A 11 10.00 -10.73 13.68
C LEU A 11 10.72 -9.54 14.32
N GLN A 12 10.58 -9.36 15.64
CA GLN A 12 11.29 -8.32 16.38
C GLN A 12 12.81 -8.55 16.36
N GLU A 13 13.26 -9.80 16.53
CA GLU A 13 14.68 -10.18 16.40
C GLU A 13 15.23 -9.89 15.00
N ALA A 14 14.39 -9.98 13.97
CA ALA A 14 14.70 -9.59 12.60
C ALA A 14 14.50 -8.08 12.32
N GLY A 15 14.22 -7.25 13.34
CA GLY A 15 14.05 -5.81 13.20
C GLY A 15 12.76 -5.36 12.52
N THR A 16 11.74 -6.23 12.43
CA THR A 16 10.48 -5.94 11.74
C THR A 16 9.26 -6.33 12.60
N SER A 17 8.07 -6.16 12.04
CA SER A 17 6.82 -6.63 12.63
C SER A 17 5.88 -7.14 11.54
N TYR A 18 4.86 -7.91 11.94
CA TYR A 18 3.83 -8.35 11.00
C TYR A 18 3.16 -7.16 10.31
N HIS A 19 2.88 -6.09 11.07
CA HIS A 19 2.29 -4.86 10.51
C HIS A 19 3.23 -4.18 9.51
N ALA A 20 4.53 -4.12 9.79
CA ALA A 20 5.51 -3.54 8.87
C ALA A 20 5.58 -4.33 7.55
N LEU A 21 5.62 -5.67 7.64
CA LEU A 21 5.60 -6.53 6.45
C LEU A 21 4.30 -6.41 5.66
N LEU A 22 3.16 -6.37 6.36
CA LEU A 22 1.86 -6.20 5.73
C LEU A 22 1.73 -4.84 5.02
N ASP A 23 2.21 -3.78 5.66
CA ASP A 23 2.24 -2.42 5.09
C ASP A 23 3.12 -2.36 3.85
N GLU A 24 4.29 -3.00 3.87
CA GLU A 24 5.19 -3.09 2.70
C GLU A 24 4.50 -3.76 1.51
N MET A 25 3.92 -4.94 1.72
CA MET A 25 3.19 -5.65 0.66
C MET A 25 2.00 -4.86 0.13
N ARG A 26 1.24 -4.20 1.02
CA ARG A 26 0.14 -3.33 0.60
C ARG A 26 0.62 -2.12 -0.19
N ARG A 27 1.77 -1.53 0.18
CA ARG A 27 2.39 -0.42 -0.54
C ARG A 27 2.75 -0.84 -1.96
N GLU A 28 3.49 -1.94 -2.12
CA GLU A 28 3.90 -2.44 -3.44
C GLU A 28 2.71 -2.72 -4.35
N LEU A 29 1.71 -3.46 -3.84
CA LEU A 29 0.50 -3.76 -4.59
C LEU A 29 -0.32 -2.51 -4.93
N SER A 30 -0.40 -1.55 -4.00
CA SER A 30 -1.11 -0.30 -4.24
C SER A 30 -0.49 0.51 -5.39
N ILE A 31 0.85 0.59 -5.44
CA ILE A 31 1.57 1.26 -6.53
C ILE A 31 1.29 0.53 -7.85
N TYR A 32 1.37 -0.80 -7.85
CA TYR A 32 1.08 -1.61 -9.03
C TYR A 32 -0.33 -1.36 -9.58
N TYR A 33 -1.36 -1.43 -8.74
CA TYR A 33 -2.75 -1.21 -9.19
C TYR A 33 -3.04 0.25 -9.55
N LEU A 34 -2.39 1.23 -8.90
CA LEU A 34 -2.62 2.64 -9.20
C LEU A 34 -2.01 3.09 -10.53
N ARG A 35 -1.03 2.35 -11.07
CA ARG A 35 -0.48 2.59 -12.42
C ARG A 35 -1.50 2.37 -13.54
N ASP A 36 -2.51 1.53 -13.29
CA ASP A 36 -3.65 1.38 -14.17
C ASP A 36 -4.75 2.38 -13.78
N ALA A 37 -4.95 3.38 -14.65
CA ALA A 37 -5.96 4.41 -14.44
C ALA A 37 -7.40 3.86 -14.51
N GLN A 38 -7.62 2.69 -15.12
CA GLN A 38 -8.95 2.08 -15.25
C GLN A 38 -9.46 1.47 -13.95
N ILE A 39 -8.56 1.09 -13.05
CA ILE A 39 -8.96 0.57 -11.73
C ILE A 39 -9.37 1.75 -10.87
N ALA A 40 -10.56 1.76 -10.26
CA ALA A 40 -10.95 2.85 -9.36
C ALA A 40 -10.10 2.82 -8.06
N VAL A 41 -9.77 3.99 -7.50
CA VAL A 41 -8.99 4.08 -6.24
C VAL A 41 -9.70 3.38 -5.08
N SER A 42 -11.03 3.46 -5.02
CA SER A 42 -11.85 2.73 -4.06
C SER A 42 -11.79 1.22 -4.24
N ALA A 43 -11.70 0.73 -5.48
CA ALA A 43 -11.50 -0.69 -5.77
C ALA A 43 -10.10 -1.16 -5.31
N VAL A 44 -9.06 -0.35 -5.50
CA VAL A 44 -7.72 -0.64 -4.94
C VAL A 44 -7.77 -0.73 -3.41
N ALA A 45 -8.45 0.20 -2.74
CA ALA A 45 -8.62 0.17 -1.29
C ALA A 45 -9.29 -1.15 -0.82
N PHE A 46 -10.37 -1.54 -1.51
CA PHE A 46 -11.08 -2.79 -1.23
C PHE A 46 -10.19 -4.03 -1.44
N LEU A 47 -9.48 -4.11 -2.57
CA LEU A 47 -8.59 -5.24 -2.89
C LEU A 47 -7.46 -5.44 -1.86
N LEU A 48 -7.00 -4.35 -1.24
CA LEU A 48 -5.95 -4.39 -0.22
C LEU A 48 -6.49 -4.62 1.21
N GLY A 49 -7.81 -4.81 1.33
CA GLY A 49 -8.49 -5.09 2.60
C GLY A 49 -8.64 -3.87 3.50
N PHE A 50 -8.77 -2.67 2.95
CA PHE A 50 -9.19 -1.50 3.70
C PHE A 50 -10.71 -1.45 3.81
N SER A 51 -11.21 -1.15 5.01
CA SER A 51 -12.65 -0.97 5.24
C SER A 51 -13.18 0.29 4.53
N GLU A 52 -12.36 1.34 4.49
CA GLU A 52 -12.74 2.65 3.95
C GLU A 52 -11.67 3.19 3.00
N THR A 53 -12.09 3.82 1.90
CA THR A 53 -11.17 4.47 0.95
C THR A 53 -10.33 5.57 1.65
N SER A 54 -10.90 6.27 2.63
CA SER A 54 -10.17 7.29 3.40
C SER A 54 -9.02 6.70 4.24
N ALA A 55 -9.18 5.48 4.75
CA ALA A 55 -8.13 4.76 5.48
C ALA A 55 -6.98 4.37 4.55
N PHE A 56 -7.31 3.91 3.33
CA PHE A 56 -6.33 3.65 2.29
C PHE A 56 -5.56 4.92 1.91
N HIS A 57 -6.23 6.05 1.69
CA HIS A 57 -5.56 7.32 1.35
C HIS A 57 -4.52 7.73 2.40
N ARG A 58 -4.85 7.63 3.70
CA ARG A 58 -3.91 7.95 4.79
C ARG A 58 -2.73 6.99 4.82
N ALA A 59 -2.97 5.69 4.67
CA ALA A 59 -1.91 4.68 4.64
C ALA A 59 -0.99 4.87 3.44
N PHE A 60 -1.56 5.02 2.23
CA PHE A 60 -0.82 5.26 1.01
C PHE A 60 0.06 6.51 1.09
N LYS A 61 -0.48 7.63 1.60
CA LYS A 61 0.30 8.86 1.80
C LYS A 61 1.41 8.68 2.83
N ARG A 62 1.17 7.95 3.92
CA ARG A 62 2.22 7.61 4.90
C ARG A 62 3.35 6.80 4.26
N TRP A 63 3.03 5.88 3.35
CA TRP A 63 4.00 5.00 2.72
C TRP A 63 4.77 5.61 1.56
N THR A 64 4.15 6.51 0.81
CA THR A 64 4.66 7.01 -0.48
C THR A 64 4.95 8.52 -0.48
N GLY A 65 4.44 9.27 0.51
CA GLY A 65 4.55 10.72 0.60
C GLY A 65 3.43 11.49 -0.12
N THR A 66 2.68 10.86 -1.03
CA THR A 66 1.64 11.51 -1.84
C THR A 66 0.30 10.78 -1.74
N SER A 67 -0.80 11.43 -2.12
CA SER A 67 -2.10 10.78 -2.21
C SER A 67 -2.19 9.89 -3.47
N PRO A 68 -3.09 8.87 -3.49
CA PRO A 68 -3.29 8.03 -4.67
C PRO A 68 -3.62 8.81 -5.95
N GLY A 69 -4.36 9.92 -5.81
CA GLY A 69 -4.73 10.79 -6.92
C GLY A 69 -3.54 11.59 -7.48
N GLU A 70 -2.72 12.17 -6.60
CA GLU A 70 -1.47 12.85 -6.99
C GLU A 70 -0.51 11.88 -7.67
N PHE A 71 -0.38 10.66 -7.14
CA PHE A 71 0.43 9.61 -7.75
C PHE A 71 -0.02 9.29 -9.18
N ARG A 72 -1.33 9.12 -9.40
CA ARG A 72 -1.89 8.87 -10.74
C ARG A 72 -1.66 10.01 -11.71
N LEU A 73 -1.82 11.25 -11.23
CA LEU A 73 -1.58 12.43 -12.06
C LEU A 73 -0.11 12.48 -12.50
N ALA A 74 0.83 12.24 -11.59
CA ALA A 74 2.26 12.18 -11.90
C ALA A 74 2.58 11.08 -12.92
N GLU A 75 2.04 9.87 -12.74
CA GLU A 75 2.21 8.76 -13.69
C GLU A 75 1.61 9.08 -15.06
N ALA A 76 0.46 9.75 -15.13
CA ALA A 76 -0.15 10.16 -16.38
C ALA A 76 0.72 11.19 -17.13
N ILE A 77 1.27 12.19 -16.42
CA ILE A 77 2.18 13.19 -16.99
C ILE A 77 3.45 12.51 -17.53
N ALA A 78 4.03 11.58 -16.75
CA ALA A 78 5.23 10.84 -17.15
C ALA A 78 5.01 10.02 -18.44
N LYS A 79 3.84 9.36 -18.57
CA LYS A 79 3.48 8.57 -19.77
C LYS A 79 3.24 9.41 -21.03
N HIS A 80 2.82 10.66 -20.91
CA HIS A 80 2.62 11.56 -22.07
C HIS A 80 3.89 12.32 -22.48
N SER A 81 4.89 12.37 -21.59
CA SER A 81 6.17 13.05 -21.86
C SER A 81 7.24 12.12 -22.49
N ALA A 82 6.92 10.84 -22.63
CA ALA A 82 7.78 9.79 -23.20
C ALA A 82 7.25 9.35 -24.57
#